data_AF-A0A529HPL7-F1
#
_entry.id   AF-A0A529HPL7-F1
#
_cell.length_a   1.000
_cell.length_b   1.000
_cell.length_c   1.000
_cell.angle_alpha   90.00
_cell.angle_beta   90.00
_cell.angle_gamma   90.00
#
_symmetry.space_group_name_H-M   'P 1'
#
loop_
_entity.id
_entity.type
_entity.pdbx_description
1 polymer ?
#
loop_
_entity_poly.entity_id
_entity_poly.type
_entity_poly.pdbx_seq_one_letter_code
_entity_poly.pdbx_strand_id
1 'polypeptide(L)'
;LKACWAGMIDAMPDVVPIVDKVQAIAGLVVATGMSGHGFGIGPGIGRVVADMIQGNQIGHDLTRFRLSRFSDGSAIRPGPAL
;
A
#
# COMPACT_ATOMS: atom_id res chain seq x y z
N LEU A 1 0.23 19.19 29.53
CA LEU A 1 0.95 18.90 28.27
C LEU A 1 1.38 20.22 27.64
N LYS A 2 2.62 20.36 27.16
CA LYS A 2 3.07 21.57 26.44
C LYS A 2 2.56 21.63 24.99
N ALA A 3 2.23 20.48 24.41
CA ALA A 3 1.46 20.32 23.17
C ALA A 3 0.90 18.89 23.08
N CYS A 4 -0.20 18.70 22.35
CA CYS A 4 -0.72 17.40 21.91
C CYS A 4 -1.35 17.54 20.51
N TRP A 5 -1.35 16.45 19.75
CA TRP A 5 -1.97 16.40 18.42
C TRP A 5 -2.54 15.00 18.14
N ALA A 6 -3.33 14.89 17.08
CA ALA A 6 -3.84 13.63 16.57
C ALA A 6 -3.85 13.67 15.03
N GLY A 7 -3.93 12.48 14.42
CA GLY A 7 -4.02 12.30 12.98
C GLY A 7 -4.81 11.04 12.64
N MET A 8 -5.09 10.85 11.36
CA MET A 8 -5.79 9.67 10.85
C MET A 8 -4.79 8.64 10.32
N ILE A 9 -5.12 7.36 10.55
CA ILE A 9 -4.42 6.22 9.94
C ILE A 9 -5.40 5.52 9.00
N ASP A 10 -5.04 5.41 7.73
CA ASP A 10 -5.73 4.55 6.77
C ASP A 10 -5.25 3.11 6.96
N ALA A 11 -5.98 2.35 7.78
CA ALA A 11 -5.65 0.96 8.10
C ALA A 11 -6.35 -0.03 7.16
N MET A 12 -5.62 -1.03 6.68
CA MET A 12 -6.18 -2.16 5.94
C MET A 12 -6.56 -3.30 6.88
N PRO A 13 -7.52 -4.19 6.51
CA PRO A 13 -7.91 -5.34 7.33
C PRO A 13 -6.75 -6.27 7.73
N ASP A 14 -5.69 -6.31 6.93
CA ASP A 14 -4.48 -7.11 7.18
C ASP A 14 -3.27 -6.26 7.64
N VAL A 15 -3.43 -4.95 7.81
CA VAL A 15 -2.34 -4.02 8.18
C VAL A 15 -1.21 -3.98 7.13
N VAL A 16 -1.52 -4.31 5.86
CA VAL A 16 -0.57 -4.29 4.74
C VAL A 16 -0.93 -3.18 3.76
N PRO A 17 0.03 -2.38 3.26
CA PRO A 17 -0.25 -1.39 2.24
C PRO A 17 -0.91 -1.96 0.97
N ILE A 18 -1.62 -1.11 0.26
CA ILE A 18 -2.01 -1.33 -1.13
C ILE A 18 -1.09 -0.51 -2.02
N VAL A 19 -0.48 -1.17 -3.02
CA VAL A 19 0.30 -0.53 -4.10
C VAL A 19 -0.03 -1.28 -5.39
N ASP A 20 -0.93 -0.73 -6.20
CA ASP A 20 -1.50 -1.46 -7.34
C ASP A 20 -2.02 -0.56 -8.47
N LYS A 21 -2.18 -1.14 -9.66
CA LYS A 21 -2.96 -0.57 -10.77
C LYS A 21 -4.41 -1.03 -10.64
N VAL A 22 -5.35 -0.08 -10.61
CA VAL A 22 -6.77 -0.43 -10.49
C VAL A 22 -7.29 -0.93 -11.84
N GLN A 23 -7.52 -2.23 -11.96
CA GLN A 23 -7.95 -2.87 -13.22
C GLN A 23 -9.24 -2.27 -13.80
N ALA A 24 -10.17 -1.85 -12.94
CA ALA A 24 -11.44 -1.27 -13.35
C ALA A 24 -11.32 0.16 -13.93
N ILE A 25 -10.19 0.86 -13.69
CA ILE A 25 -9.98 2.25 -14.10
C ILE A 25 -8.61 2.38 -14.74
N ALA A 26 -8.58 2.38 -16.08
CA ALA A 26 -7.34 2.48 -16.85
C ALA A 26 -6.53 3.72 -16.45
N GLY A 27 -5.23 3.52 -16.19
CA GLY A 27 -4.30 4.59 -15.81
C GLY A 27 -4.30 4.96 -14.32
N LEU A 28 -5.22 4.43 -13.49
CA LEU A 28 -5.23 4.70 -12.06
C LEU A 28 -4.26 3.78 -11.30
N VAL A 29 -3.29 4.41 -10.63
CA VAL A 29 -2.39 3.76 -9.65
C VAL A 29 -2.81 4.21 -8.24
N VAL A 30 -2.88 3.27 -7.31
CA VAL A 30 -3.20 3.54 -5.90
C VAL A 30 -2.04 3.11 -5.02
N ALA A 31 -1.63 4.00 -4.12
CA ALA A 31 -0.72 3.71 -3.01
C ALA A 31 -1.38 4.22 -1.71
N THR A 32 -1.97 3.33 -0.92
CA THR A 32 -2.77 3.69 0.27
C THR A 32 -2.66 2.59 1.34
N GLY A 33 -3.29 2.78 2.48
CA GLY A 33 -3.42 1.75 3.50
C GLY A 33 -2.13 1.53 4.27
N MET A 34 -1.31 2.56 4.44
CA MET A 34 0.03 2.43 5.03
C MET A 34 -0.01 2.03 6.51
N SER A 35 -1.21 2.01 7.12
CA SER A 35 -1.51 1.36 8.39
C SER A 35 -0.56 1.79 9.52
N GLY A 36 -0.20 3.08 9.55
CA GLY A 36 0.61 3.70 10.61
C GLY A 36 2.13 3.62 10.42
N HIS A 37 2.61 2.86 9.44
CA HIS A 37 4.05 2.58 9.25
C HIS A 37 4.62 3.20 7.96
N GLY A 38 3.84 4.04 7.28
CA GLY A 38 4.17 4.60 5.97
C GLY A 38 5.39 5.52 5.94
N PHE A 39 5.71 6.19 7.05
CA PHE A 39 6.80 7.17 7.07
C PHE A 39 8.16 6.54 6.74
N GLY A 40 8.49 5.41 7.37
CA GLY A 40 9.77 4.72 7.15
C GLY A 40 9.90 4.11 5.75
N ILE A 41 8.80 3.61 5.19
CA ILE A 41 8.79 2.95 3.87
C ILE A 41 8.52 3.90 2.70
N GLY A 42 8.13 5.15 2.99
CA GLY A 42 7.70 6.14 1.99
C GLY A 42 8.65 6.30 0.79
N PRO A 43 9.98 6.42 0.99
CA PRO A 43 10.92 6.51 -0.13
C PRO A 43 10.90 5.28 -1.05
N GLY A 44 10.78 4.08 -0.48
CA GLY A 44 10.70 2.84 -1.23
C GLY A 44 9.41 2.73 -2.04
N ILE A 45 8.28 3.08 -1.40
CA ILE A 45 6.96 3.11 -2.06
C ILE A 45 6.95 4.13 -3.20
N GLY A 46 7.49 5.34 -2.98
CA GLY A 46 7.54 6.38 -3.99
C GLY A 46 8.29 5.96 -5.25
N ARG A 47 9.45 5.30 -5.09
CA ARG A 47 10.22 4.73 -6.22
C ARG A 47 9.41 3.68 -6.98
N VAL A 48 8.81 2.72 -6.25
CA VAL A 48 7.98 1.65 -6.84
C VAL A 48 6.80 2.22 -7.63
N VAL A 49 6.10 3.21 -7.07
CA VAL A 49 4.97 3.86 -7.73
C VAL A 49 5.42 4.64 -8.97
N ALA A 50 6.55 5.35 -8.90
CA ALA A 50 7.10 6.04 -10.06
C ALA A 50 7.43 5.09 -11.22
N ASP A 51 8.08 3.96 -10.94
CA ASP A 51 8.37 2.93 -11.94
C ASP A 51 7.08 2.31 -12.50
N MET A 52 6.10 2.04 -11.64
CA MET A 52 4.79 1.52 -12.04
C MET A 52 4.04 2.45 -13.00
N ILE A 53 4.09 3.76 -12.74
CA ILE A 53 3.46 4.80 -13.58
C ILE A 53 4.19 4.93 -14.93
N GLN A 54 5.53 4.93 -14.92
CA GLN A 54 6.33 5.06 -16.14
C GLN A 54 6.34 3.79 -17.01
N GLY A 55 5.92 2.64 -16.43
CA GLY A 55 6.00 1.34 -17.12
C GLY A 55 7.40 0.72 -17.05
N ASN A 56 8.24 1.17 -16.12
CA ASN A 56 9.58 0.63 -15.88
C ASN A 56 9.51 -0.70 -15.11
N GLN A 57 10.64 -1.39 -15.03
CA GLN A 57 10.78 -2.54 -14.14
C GLN A 57 10.80 -2.09 -12.67
N ILE A 58 9.84 -2.57 -11.89
CA ILE A 58 9.70 -2.23 -10.45
C ILE A 58 10.80 -2.88 -9.59
N GLY A 59 11.21 -4.11 -9.94
CA GLY A 59 12.25 -4.87 -9.24
C GLY A 59 11.83 -5.47 -7.89
N HIS A 60 10.53 -5.49 -7.58
CA HIS A 60 9.97 -6.06 -6.34
C HIS A 60 8.71 -6.87 -6.66
N ASP A 61 8.47 -7.95 -5.92
CA ASP A 61 7.19 -8.67 -5.96
C ASP A 61 6.12 -7.90 -5.18
N LEU A 62 5.11 -7.41 -5.91
CA LEU A 62 3.99 -6.66 -5.34
C LEU A 62 2.73 -7.51 -5.11
N THR A 63 2.79 -8.83 -5.28
CA THR A 63 1.62 -9.72 -5.17
C THR A 63 0.91 -9.58 -3.83
N ARG A 64 1.62 -9.30 -2.74
CA ARG A 64 1.04 -9.09 -1.41
C ARG A 64 0.37 -7.71 -1.23
N PHE A 65 0.70 -6.74 -2.08
CA PHE A 65 0.23 -5.35 -2.00
C PHE A 65 -0.89 -5.04 -2.99
N ARG A 66 -1.30 -6.00 -3.81
CA ARG A 66 -2.40 -5.81 -4.77
C ARG A 66 -3.73 -5.53 -4.06
N LEU A 67 -4.57 -4.70 -4.68
CA LEU A 67 -5.90 -4.33 -4.19
C LEU A 67 -6.85 -5.54 -4.19
N SER A 68 -6.74 -6.37 -5.23
CA SER A 68 -7.62 -7.52 -5.46
C SER A 68 -7.55 -8.60 -4.38
N ARG A 69 -6.57 -8.58 -3.47
CA ARG A 69 -6.42 -9.59 -2.41
C ARG A 69 -7.61 -9.64 -1.44
N PHE A 70 -8.42 -8.60 -1.42
CA PHE A 70 -9.64 -8.54 -0.60
C PHE A 70 -10.91 -8.97 -1.34
N SER A 71 -10.82 -9.30 -2.63
CA SER A 71 -11.98 -9.62 -3.47
C SER A 71 -11.81 -10.88 -4.32
N ASP A 72 -10.61 -11.46 -4.39
CA ASP A 72 -10.31 -12.59 -5.28
C ASP A 72 -10.34 -13.97 -4.58
N GLY A 73 -10.82 -14.03 -3.34
CA GLY A 73 -10.88 -15.26 -2.55
C GLY A 73 -9.59 -15.63 -1.82
N SER A 74 -8.55 -14.80 -1.89
CA SER A 74 -7.33 -14.99 -1.10
C SER A 74 -7.62 -14.92 0.40
N ALA A 75 -6.97 -15.78 1.18
CA ALA A 75 -7.05 -15.71 2.63
C ALA A 75 -6.40 -14.40 3.14
N ILE A 76 -7.07 -13.73 4.08
CA ILE A 76 -6.52 -12.57 4.78
C ILE A 76 -5.32 -13.02 5.62
N ARG A 77 -4.15 -12.42 5.37
CA ARG A 77 -2.89 -12.73 6.06
C ARG A 77 -2.35 -11.48 6.75
N PRO A 78 -2.54 -11.34 8.07
CA PRO A 78 -2.07 -10.17 8.80
C PRO A 78 -0.58 -9.88 8.62
N GLY A 79 -0.21 -8.60 8.65
CA GLY A 79 1.18 -8.15 8.65
C GLY A 79 1.93 -8.56 9.93
N PRO A 80 3.27 -8.55 9.89
CA PRO A 80 4.14 -9.02 10.98
C PRO A 80 4.13 -8.15 12.25
N ALA A 81 3.27 -7.13 12.31
CA ALA A 81 3.09 -6.25 13.46
C ALA A 81 2.01 -6.74 14.45
N LEU A 82 1.48 -7.95 14.24
CA LEU A 82 0.58 -8.68 15.15
C LEU A 82 1.24 -9.97 15.60
#